data_AF-A0A8B5WCW2-F1
#
_entry.id   AF-A0A8B5WCW2-F1
#
_cell.length_a   1.000
_cell.length_b   1.000
_cell.length_c   1.000
_cell.angle_alpha   90.00
_cell.angle_beta   90.00
_cell.angle_gamma   90.00
#
_symmetry.space_group_name_H-M   'P 1'
#
loop_
_entity.id
_entity.type
_entity.pdbx_description
1 polymer ?
#
loop_
_entity_poly.entity_id
_entity_poly.type
_entity_poly.pdbx_seq_one_letter_code
_entity_poly.pdbx_strand_id
1 'polypeptide(L)'
;DHPEVAFEFIQMLTNDEEFLTEWVGETGDVLSHIGIMEEVSDGYEDDFLGGQNHYDYFLAEAENIDPSHITRYDQRLDQMFGSAVGAYVEGDLTQEEALEEFYAEVQNAFPQINVPQD
;
A
#
# COMPACT_ATOMS: atom_id res chain seq x y z
N ASP A 1 -26.78 -7.72 -2.93
CA ASP A 1 -27.99 -8.36 -2.38
C ASP A 1 -27.77 -9.13 -1.07
N HIS A 2 -26.53 -9.37 -0.61
CA HIS A 2 -26.25 -10.05 0.67
C HIS A 2 -25.17 -9.34 1.51
N PRO A 3 -25.43 -8.11 2.00
CA PRO A 3 -24.43 -7.33 2.72
C PRO A 3 -23.98 -7.99 4.03
N GLU A 4 -24.83 -8.75 4.71
CA GLU A 4 -24.50 -9.43 5.96
C GLU A 4 -23.49 -10.57 5.73
N VAL A 5 -23.75 -11.42 4.73
CA VAL A 5 -22.82 -12.51 4.37
C VAL A 5 -21.49 -11.95 3.85
N ALA A 6 -21.53 -10.85 3.09
CA ALA A 6 -20.32 -10.17 2.66
C ALA A 6 -19.52 -9.63 3.85
N PHE A 7 -20.19 -9.07 4.86
CA PHE A 7 -19.55 -8.60 6.08
C PHE A 7 -18.94 -9.76 6.88
N GLU A 8 -19.66 -10.86 7.07
CA GLU A 8 -19.13 -12.06 7.74
C GLU A 8 -17.90 -12.63 7.01
N PHE A 9 -17.93 -12.64 5.68
CA PHE A 9 -16.79 -13.06 4.88
C PHE A 9 -15.58 -12.14 5.06
N ILE A 10 -15.79 -10.82 5.07
CA ILE A 10 -14.71 -9.84 5.35
C ILE A 10 -14.16 -10.04 6.77
N GLN A 11 -15.03 -10.28 7.76
CA GLN A 11 -14.60 -10.55 9.13
C GLN A 11 -13.71 -11.79 9.22
N MET A 12 -14.08 -12.87 8.53
CA MET A 12 -13.22 -14.06 8.43
C MET A 12 -11.86 -13.72 7.81
N LEU A 13 -11.84 -13.01 6.67
CA LEU A 13 -10.60 -12.66 5.99
C LEU A 13 -9.68 -11.71 6.76
N THR A 14 -10.20 -10.98 7.76
CA THR A 14 -9.46 -9.86 8.38
C THR A 14 -9.32 -9.95 9.89
N ASN A 15 -10.09 -10.80 10.58
CA ASN A 15 -10.08 -10.89 12.05
C ASN A 15 -10.15 -12.33 12.58
N ASP A 16 -10.33 -13.35 11.74
CA ASP A 16 -10.30 -14.73 12.21
C ASP A 16 -8.84 -15.16 12.43
N GLU A 17 -8.45 -15.31 13.70
CA GLU A 17 -7.05 -15.55 14.07
C GLU A 17 -6.52 -16.88 13.52
N GLU A 18 -7.36 -17.92 13.43
CA GLU A 18 -6.98 -19.22 12.88
C GLU A 18 -6.66 -19.07 11.39
N PHE A 19 -7.58 -18.49 10.61
CA PHE A 19 -7.38 -18.22 9.19
C PHE A 19 -6.16 -17.33 8.94
N LEU A 20 -6.01 -16.24 9.68
CA LEU A 20 -4.92 -15.28 9.49
C LEU A 20 -3.55 -15.91 9.83
N THR A 21 -3.47 -16.74 10.87
CA THR A 21 -2.23 -17.46 11.25
C THR A 21 -1.85 -18.49 10.19
N GLU A 22 -2.83 -19.21 9.64
CA GLU A 22 -2.61 -20.12 8.50
C GLU A 22 -2.11 -19.33 7.29
N TRP A 23 -2.79 -18.24 6.94
CA TRP A 23 -2.48 -17.41 5.77
C TRP A 23 -1.05 -16.87 5.83
N VAL A 24 -0.66 -16.23 6.94
CA VAL A 24 0.69 -15.66 7.06
C VAL A 24 1.79 -16.73 7.04
N GLY A 25 1.53 -17.91 7.59
CA GLY A 25 2.44 -19.05 7.51
C GLY A 25 2.64 -19.55 6.08
N GLU A 26 1.63 -19.44 5.21
CA GLU A 26 1.72 -19.83 3.80
C GLU A 26 2.32 -18.75 2.90
N THR A 27 2.00 -17.47 3.15
CA THR A 27 2.33 -16.38 2.22
C THR A 27 3.53 -15.54 2.64
N GLY A 28 3.83 -15.47 3.94
CA GLY A 28 4.83 -14.53 4.47
C GLY A 28 4.35 -13.07 4.51
N ASP A 29 3.05 -12.80 4.32
CA ASP A 29 2.50 -11.44 4.29
C ASP A 29 2.64 -10.71 5.64
N VAL A 30 2.69 -9.37 5.59
CA VAL A 30 2.57 -8.53 6.79
C VAL A 30 1.10 -8.18 6.98
N LEU A 31 0.45 -8.80 7.96
CA LEU A 31 -0.97 -8.62 8.22
C LEU A 31 -1.26 -7.33 8.98
N SER A 32 -2.43 -6.74 8.74
CA SER A 32 -2.97 -5.63 9.53
C SER A 32 -3.54 -6.09 10.87
N HIS A 33 -2.84 -6.99 11.57
CA HIS A 33 -3.25 -7.55 12.85
C HIS A 33 -2.04 -7.71 13.79
N ILE A 34 -1.83 -6.71 14.65
CA ILE A 34 -0.62 -6.60 15.50
C ILE A 34 -0.37 -7.86 16.34
N GLY A 35 -1.40 -8.42 16.99
CA GLY A 35 -1.21 -9.59 17.87
C GLY A 35 -0.63 -10.83 17.15
N ILE A 36 -1.23 -11.21 16.02
CA ILE A 36 -0.72 -12.29 15.15
C ILE A 36 0.67 -11.96 14.62
N MET A 37 0.91 -10.71 14.19
CA MET A 37 2.21 -10.34 13.67
C MET A 37 3.32 -10.39 14.73
N GLU A 38 3.04 -9.99 15.96
CA GLU A 38 3.96 -10.14 17.10
C GLU A 38 4.27 -11.62 17.35
N GLU A 39 3.25 -12.49 17.38
CA GLU A 39 3.42 -13.93 17.60
C GLU A 39 4.22 -14.61 16.49
N VAL A 40 3.89 -14.31 15.23
CA VAL A 40 4.53 -14.93 14.06
C VAL A 40 5.95 -14.43 13.86
N SER A 41 6.25 -13.18 14.23
CA SER A 41 7.58 -12.60 14.07
C SER A 41 8.63 -13.22 15.01
N ASP A 42 8.24 -13.78 16.16
CA ASP A 42 9.18 -14.26 17.17
C ASP A 42 9.95 -15.50 16.68
N GLY A 43 11.26 -15.32 16.47
CA GLY A 43 12.14 -16.39 15.97
C GLY A 43 11.88 -16.79 14.52
N TYR A 44 11.18 -15.96 13.75
CA TYR A 44 10.91 -16.22 12.34
C TYR A 44 12.19 -16.13 11.50
N GLU A 45 12.33 -17.06 10.54
CA GLU A 45 13.42 -17.08 9.57
C GLU A 45 12.85 -17.48 8.20
N ASP A 46 13.13 -16.68 7.17
CA ASP A 46 12.75 -16.99 5.79
C ASP A 46 13.94 -17.57 5.00
N ASP A 47 13.79 -18.81 4.51
CA ASP A 47 14.83 -19.52 3.75
C ASP A 47 15.17 -18.84 2.42
N PHE A 48 14.19 -18.26 1.74
CA PHE A 48 14.39 -17.56 0.47
C PHE A 48 15.24 -16.30 0.66
N LEU A 49 15.07 -15.62 1.79
CA LEU A 49 15.85 -14.46 2.22
C LEU A 49 17.16 -14.84 2.94
N GLY A 50 17.47 -16.14 3.06
CA GLY A 50 18.72 -16.63 3.67
C GLY A 50 18.73 -16.55 5.19
N GLY A 51 17.58 -16.82 5.83
CA GLY A 51 17.39 -16.80 7.28
C GLY A 51 17.12 -15.40 7.86
N GLN A 52 16.75 -14.44 7.01
CA GLN A 52 16.34 -13.12 7.49
C GLN A 52 14.91 -13.15 8.02
N ASN A 53 14.69 -12.38 9.08
CA ASN A 53 13.35 -12.07 9.56
C ASN A 53 12.89 -10.75 8.95
N HIS A 54 12.06 -10.80 7.89
CA HIS A 54 11.53 -9.57 7.29
C HIS A 54 10.49 -8.88 8.17
N TYR A 55 9.85 -9.59 9.12
CA TYR A 55 8.87 -8.99 10.02
C TYR A 55 9.49 -7.98 10.98
N ASP A 56 10.70 -8.24 11.50
CA ASP A 56 11.41 -7.29 12.35
C ASP A 56 11.56 -5.91 11.69
N TYR A 57 11.81 -5.88 10.38
CA TYR A 57 11.91 -4.65 9.61
C TYR A 57 10.54 -4.04 9.32
N PHE A 58 9.62 -4.81 8.74
CA PHE A 58 8.35 -4.25 8.30
C PHE A 58 7.42 -3.82 9.43
N LEU A 59 7.43 -4.52 10.57
CA LEU A 59 6.63 -4.12 11.74
C LEU A 59 7.17 -2.83 12.36
N ALA A 60 8.49 -2.65 12.39
CA ALA A 60 9.09 -1.39 12.83
C ALA A 60 8.76 -0.22 11.90
N GLU A 61 8.80 -0.44 10.58
CA GLU A 61 8.43 0.60 9.60
C GLU A 61 6.92 0.88 9.56
N ALA A 62 6.07 -0.09 9.91
CA ALA A 62 4.62 0.11 9.99
C ALA A 62 4.23 1.19 11.01
N GLU A 63 4.97 1.31 12.11
CA GLU A 63 4.78 2.36 13.12
C GLU A 63 5.08 3.77 12.60
N ASN A 64 5.82 3.90 11.49
CA ASN A 64 6.16 5.18 10.86
C ASN A 64 5.11 5.63 9.83
N ILE A 65 4.07 4.83 9.55
CA ILE A 65 3.06 5.16 8.55
C ILE A 65 2.21 6.35 9.04
N ASP A 66 2.18 7.43 8.27
CA ASP A 66 1.31 8.58 8.50
C ASP A 66 0.09 8.56 7.56
N PRO A 67 -1.10 8.16 8.05
CA PRO A 67 -2.32 8.11 7.23
C PRO A 67 -2.98 9.49 7.03
N SER A 68 -2.46 10.57 7.64
CA SER A 68 -3.07 11.90 7.57
C SER A 68 -3.09 12.51 6.16
N HIS A 69 -2.30 11.95 5.25
CA HIS A 69 -2.22 12.36 3.85
C HIS A 69 -3.21 11.63 2.93
N ILE A 70 -3.97 10.66 3.44
CA ILE A 70 -4.98 9.96 2.64
C ILE A 70 -6.14 10.90 2.34
N THR A 71 -6.51 11.02 1.07
CA THR A 71 -7.58 11.90 0.61
C THR A 71 -8.59 11.19 -0.28
N ARG A 72 -9.75 11.83 -0.49
CA ARG A 72 -10.74 11.37 -1.47
C ARG A 72 -10.26 11.40 -2.92
N TYR A 73 -9.09 11.99 -3.19
CA TYR A 73 -8.55 12.16 -4.54
C TYR A 73 -7.53 11.08 -4.92
N ASP A 74 -7.02 10.33 -3.95
CA ASP A 74 -5.82 9.48 -4.11
C ASP A 74 -5.92 8.52 -5.28
N GLN A 75 -7.05 7.82 -5.44
CA GLN A 75 -7.23 6.90 -6.57
C GLN A 75 -7.09 7.59 -7.93
N ARG A 76 -7.58 8.84 -8.05
CA ARG A 76 -7.49 9.57 -9.32
C ARG A 76 -6.08 10.13 -9.53
N LEU A 77 -5.46 10.62 -8.46
CA LEU A 77 -4.07 11.10 -8.49
C LEU A 77 -3.11 9.97 -8.83
N ASP A 78 -3.32 8.77 -8.29
CA ASP A 78 -2.54 7.56 -8.59
C ASP A 78 -2.62 7.17 -10.07
N GLN A 79 -3.82 7.21 -10.66
CA GLN A 79 -3.98 6.96 -12.11
C GLN A 79 -3.25 7.99 -12.98
N MET A 80 -3.35 9.27 -12.63
CA MET A 80 -2.66 10.35 -13.34
C MET A 80 -1.14 10.19 -13.22
N PHE A 81 -0.66 9.95 -12.00
CA PHE A 81 0.75 9.75 -11.72
C PHE A 81 1.30 8.51 -12.43
N GLY A 82 0.58 7.40 -12.40
CA GLY A 82 0.95 6.18 -13.12
C GLY A 82 1.05 6.38 -14.64
N SER A 83 0.20 7.25 -15.22
CA SER A 83 0.27 7.60 -16.65
C SER A 83 1.51 8.43 -16.96
N ALA A 84 1.83 9.43 -16.14
CA ALA A 84 3.05 10.23 -16.26
C ALA A 84 4.32 9.38 -16.08
N VAL A 85 4.35 8.49 -15.08
CA VAL A 85 5.45 7.54 -14.87
C VAL A 85 5.60 6.62 -16.09
N GLY A 86 4.49 6.17 -16.68
CA GLY A 86 4.49 5.39 -17.92
C GLY A 86 5.20 6.13 -19.06
N ALA A 87 4.78 7.36 -19.36
CA ALA A 87 5.37 8.19 -20.41
C ALA A 87 6.88 8.42 -20.20
N TYR A 88 7.32 8.62 -18.96
CA TYR A 88 8.74 8.71 -18.63
C TYR A 88 9.50 7.41 -18.86
N VAL A 89 8.98 6.28 -18.34
CA VAL A 89 9.63 4.97 -18.43
C VAL A 89 9.71 4.46 -19.88
N GLU A 90 8.70 4.78 -20.70
CA GLU A 90 8.66 4.45 -22.12
C GLU A 90 9.56 5.38 -22.96
N GLY A 91 10.00 6.50 -22.39
CA GLY A 91 10.92 7.45 -23.00
C GLY A 91 10.24 8.50 -23.90
N ASP A 92 8.92 8.67 -23.79
CA ASP A 92 8.16 9.68 -24.52
C ASP A 92 8.38 11.07 -23.95
N LEU A 93 8.57 11.17 -22.62
CA LEU A 93 8.83 12.40 -21.88
C LEU A 93 10.06 12.24 -20.99
N THR A 94 10.74 13.35 -20.70
CA THR A 94 11.70 13.40 -19.59
C THR A 94 10.97 13.34 -18.24
N GLN A 95 11.71 13.06 -17.16
CA GLN A 95 11.13 13.06 -15.81
C GLN A 95 10.52 14.42 -15.45
N GLU A 96 11.17 15.51 -15.86
CA GLU A 96 10.72 16.88 -15.60
C GLU A 96 9.39 17.16 -16.34
N GLU A 97 9.34 16.88 -17.65
CA GLU A 97 8.13 17.03 -18.46
C GLU A 97 6.97 16.17 -17.93
N ALA A 98 7.23 14.92 -17.53
CA ALA A 98 6.19 14.05 -16.98
C ALA A 98 5.64 14.57 -15.64
N LEU A 99 6.47 15.16 -14.78
CA LEU A 99 6.04 15.77 -13.53
C LEU A 99 5.26 17.07 -13.77
N GLU A 100 5.73 17.93 -14.67
CA GLU A 100 5.02 19.15 -15.08
C GLU A 100 3.63 18.82 -15.62
N GLU A 101 3.53 17.83 -16.52
CA GLU A 101 2.25 17.38 -17.06
C GLU A 101 1.33 16.81 -15.97
N PHE A 102 1.86 15.96 -15.08
CA PHE A 102 1.10 15.44 -13.94
C PHE A 102 0.54 16.57 -13.07
N TYR A 103 1.36 17.54 -12.68
CA TYR A 103 0.90 18.65 -11.83
C TYR A 103 -0.12 19.54 -12.55
N ALA A 104 0.07 19.79 -13.85
CA ALA A 104 -0.91 20.51 -14.66
C ALA A 104 -2.25 19.76 -14.72
N GLU A 105 -2.24 18.44 -14.94
CA GLU A 105 -3.45 17.62 -14.93
C GLU A 105 -4.16 17.62 -13.58
N VAL A 106 -3.41 17.48 -12.48
CA VAL A 106 -3.95 17.54 -11.11
C VAL A 106 -4.63 18.88 -10.87
N GLN A 107 -3.97 19.98 -11.22
CA GLN A 107 -4.50 21.32 -11.00
C GLN A 107 -5.74 21.60 -11.88
N ASN A 108 -5.79 21.05 -13.10
CA ASN A 108 -6.96 21.13 -13.98
C ASN A 108 -8.14 20.32 -13.45
N ALA A 109 -7.91 19.10 -12.96
CA ALA A 109 -8.96 18.24 -12.43
C ALA A 109 -9.45 18.69 -11.05
N PHE A 110 -8.53 19.19 -10.22
CA PHE A 110 -8.75 19.53 -8.82
C PHE A 110 -8.11 20.88 -8.48
N PRO A 111 -8.71 22.01 -8.89
CA PRO A 111 -8.12 23.35 -8.73
C PRO A 111 -7.83 23.78 -7.29
N GLN A 112 -8.46 23.12 -6.31
CA GLN A 112 -8.24 23.34 -4.89
C GLN A 112 -6.99 22.65 -4.34
N ILE A 113 -6.38 21.72 -5.08
CA ILE A 113 -5.14 21.04 -4.68
C ILE A 113 -3.97 21.96 -5.05
N ASN A 114 -3.13 22.26 -4.07
CA ASN A 114 -1.89 22.95 -4.32
C ASN A 114 -0.88 21.94 -4.86
N VAL A 115 -0.35 22.19 -6.04
CA VAL A 115 0.76 21.44 -6.63
C VAL A 115 2.05 22.23 -6.46
N PRO A 116 3.22 21.58 -6.41
CA PRO A 116 4.51 22.25 -6.49
C PRO A 116 4.52 23.27 -7.64
N GLN A 117 5.15 24.42 -7.42
CA GLN A 117 5.41 25.41 -8.45
C GLN A 117 6.92 25.54 -8.55
N ASP A 118 7.46 25.49 -9.77
CA ASP A 118 8.90 25.71 -10.02
C ASP A 118 9.33 27.16 -9.73
#